data_AF-A0A147JV11-F1
#
_entry.id   AF-A0A147JV11-F1
#
_cell.length_a   1.000
_cell.length_b   1.000
_cell.length_c   1.000
_cell.angle_alpha   90.00
_cell.angle_beta   90.00
_cell.angle_gamma   90.00
#
_symmetry.space_group_name_H-M   'P 1'
#
loop_
_entity.id
_entity.type
_entity.pdbx_description
1 polymer ?
#
loop_
_entity_poly.entity_id
_entity_poly.type
_entity_poly.pdbx_seq_one_letter_code
_entity_poly.pdbx_strand_id
1 'polypeptide(L)'
;MEPRKGAILMALFYPFTIVTIAAGFLAFVMILLKFDILMVSTVVLWFYFACAASIYFISERALKVFGFRGLFLGFIITIGILAILSAALFVLRHFGTSI
;
A
#
# COMPACT_ATOMS: atom_id res chain seq x y z
N MET A 1 8.33 -23.85 20.93
CA MET A 1 7.78 -23.05 19.82
C MET A 1 7.09 -21.83 20.43
N GLU A 2 7.70 -20.64 20.33
CA GLU A 2 7.31 -19.45 21.11
C GLU A 2 5.95 -18.86 20.68
N PRO A 3 4.90 -18.93 21.52
CA PRO A 3 3.57 -18.39 21.19
C PRO A 3 3.56 -16.86 21.01
N ARG A 4 4.56 -16.15 21.55
CA ARG A 4 4.77 -14.71 21.33
C ARG A 4 5.00 -14.37 19.86
N LYS A 5 5.65 -15.28 19.12
CA LYS A 5 6.04 -15.03 17.73
C LYS A 5 4.83 -15.00 16.80
N GLY A 6 3.90 -15.94 16.99
CA GLY A 6 2.64 -15.98 16.24
C GLY A 6 1.72 -14.79 16.53
N ALA A 7 1.66 -14.34 17.78
CA ALA A 7 0.81 -13.22 18.19
C ALA A 7 1.25 -11.89 17.55
N ILE A 8 2.55 -11.61 17.48
CA ILE A 8 3.08 -10.40 16.83
C ILE A 8 2.85 -10.44 15.32
N LEU A 9 3.02 -11.60 14.70
CA LEU A 9 2.75 -11.78 13.28
C LEU A 9 1.26 -11.59 12.98
N MET A 10 0.37 -12.20 13.77
CA MET A 10 -1.08 -12.01 13.66
C MET A 10 -1.49 -10.54 13.84
N ALA A 11 -0.89 -9.84 14.82
CA ALA A 11 -1.17 -8.43 15.06
C ALA A 11 -0.74 -7.52 13.90
N LEU A 12 0.23 -7.94 13.07
CA LEU A 12 0.68 -7.21 11.88
C LEU A 12 -0.12 -7.59 10.63
N PHE A 13 -0.43 -8.88 10.47
CA PHE A 13 -1.23 -9.38 9.34
C PHE A 13 -2.68 -8.88 9.40
N TYR A 14 -3.26 -8.74 10.59
CA TYR A 14 -4.63 -8.26 10.76
C TYR A 14 -4.88 -6.88 10.13
N PRO A 15 -4.16 -5.81 10.50
CA PRO A 15 -4.33 -4.50 9.87
C PRO A 15 -3.95 -4.53 8.39
N PHE A 16 -2.98 -5.35 7.98
CA PHE A 16 -2.60 -5.50 6.58
C PHE A 16 -3.75 -6.06 5.73
N THR A 17 -4.41 -7.13 6.19
CA THR A 17 -5.58 -7.72 5.51
C THR A 17 -6.72 -6.72 5.39
N ILE A 18 -7.00 -5.94 6.45
CA ILE A 18 -8.04 -4.89 6.41
C ILE A 18 -7.69 -3.84 5.34
N VAL A 19 -6.44 -3.41 5.27
CA VAL A 19 -5.97 -2.45 4.27
C VAL A 19 -6.11 -3.01 2.84
N THR A 20 -5.78 -4.28 2.62
CA THR A 20 -5.96 -4.92 1.30
C THR A 20 -7.42 -4.98 0.90
N ILE A 21 -8.31 -5.34 1.82
CA ILE A 21 -9.76 -5.37 1.57
C ILE A 21 -10.27 -3.95 1.27
N ALA A 22 -9.85 -2.96 2.05
CA ALA A 22 -10.24 -1.56 1.85
C ALA A 22 -9.72 -1.01 0.51
N ALA A 23 -8.48 -1.32 0.13
CA ALA A 23 -7.91 -0.92 -1.16
C ALA A 23 -8.64 -1.56 -2.35
N GLY A 24 -8.99 -2.86 -2.25
CA GLY A 24 -9.78 -3.55 -3.25
C GLY A 24 -11.21 -2.99 -3.36
N PHE A 25 -11.84 -2.68 -2.23
CA PHE A 25 -13.15 -2.06 -2.20
C PHE A 25 -13.13 -0.64 -2.79
N LEU A 26 -12.11 0.15 -2.48
CA LEU A 26 -11.90 1.47 -3.06
C LEU A 26 -11.76 1.38 -4.59
N ALA A 27 -10.94 0.45 -5.09
CA ALA A 27 -10.79 0.20 -6.51
C ALA A 27 -12.13 -0.16 -7.16
N PHE A 28 -12.89 -1.06 -6.53
CA PHE A 28 -14.21 -1.49 -7.02
C PHE A 28 -15.19 -0.32 -7.11
N VAL A 29 -15.30 0.51 -6.07
CA VAL A 29 -16.18 1.70 -6.08
C VAL A 29 -15.77 2.67 -7.17
N MET A 30 -14.48 2.93 -7.36
CA MET A 30 -14.03 3.85 -8.41
C MET A 30 -14.29 3.29 -9.82
N ILE A 31 -14.17 1.99 -10.02
CA ILE A 31 -14.52 1.33 -11.28
C ILE A 31 -16.03 1.45 -11.55
N LEU A 32 -16.89 1.25 -10.54
CA LEU A 32 -18.34 1.45 -10.68
C LEU A 32 -18.71 2.88 -11.05
N LEU A 33 -17.95 3.86 -10.55
CA LEU A 33 -18.10 5.28 -10.88
C LEU A 33 -17.51 5.66 -12.26
N LYS A 34 -17.04 4.69 -13.04
CA LYS A 34 -16.45 4.88 -14.39
C LYS A 34 -15.22 5.82 -14.40
N PHE A 35 -14.43 5.86 -13.32
CA PHE A 35 -13.16 6.56 -13.34
C PHE A 35 -12.16 5.88 -14.29
N ASP A 36 -11.25 6.67 -14.87
CA ASP A 36 -10.17 6.15 -15.72
C ASP A 36 -9.26 5.20 -14.91
N ILE A 37 -8.86 4.09 -15.54
CA ILE A 37 -8.06 3.04 -14.89
C ILE A 37 -6.75 3.57 -14.28
N LEU A 38 -6.14 4.61 -14.85
CA LEU A 38 -4.94 5.24 -14.30
C LEU A 38 -5.25 6.05 -13.03
N MET A 39 -6.41 6.68 -12.97
CA MET A 39 -6.85 7.38 -11.76
C MET A 39 -7.14 6.39 -10.64
N VAL A 40 -7.83 5.28 -10.96
CA VAL A 40 -8.09 4.19 -10.02
C VAL A 40 -6.78 3.63 -9.46
N SER A 41 -5.85 3.25 -10.34
CA SER A 41 -4.53 2.74 -9.96
C SER A 41 -3.80 3.72 -9.05
N THR A 42 -3.71 5.00 -9.44
CA THR A 42 -2.99 6.02 -8.67
C THR A 42 -3.57 6.20 -7.28
N VAL A 43 -4.89 6.36 -7.15
CA VAL A 43 -5.54 6.56 -5.85
C VAL A 43 -5.40 5.33 -4.95
N VAL A 44 -5.59 4.13 -5.50
CA VAL A 44 -5.48 2.87 -4.74
C VAL A 44 -4.05 2.63 -4.27
N LEU A 45 -3.05 2.85 -5.13
CA LEU A 45 -1.64 2.71 -4.78
C LEU A 45 -1.20 3.71 -3.70
N TRP A 46 -1.63 4.97 -3.81
CA TRP A 46 -1.34 5.99 -2.80
C TRP A 46 -2.00 5.68 -1.46
N PHE A 47 -3.27 5.24 -1.49
CA PHE A 47 -3.98 4.80 -0.28
C PHE A 47 -3.27 3.62 0.38
N TYR A 48 -2.89 2.61 -0.41
CA TYR A 48 -2.19 1.43 0.06
C TYR A 48 -0.80 1.78 0.63
N PHE A 49 -0.08 2.71 -0.02
CA PHE A 49 1.21 3.21 0.46
C PHE A 49 1.08 3.95 1.80
N ALA A 50 0.13 4.87 1.93
CA ALA A 50 -0.10 5.62 3.17
C ALA A 50 -0.47 4.69 4.34
N CYS A 51 -1.30 3.68 4.08
CA CYS A 51 -1.66 2.67 5.06
C CYS A 51 -0.47 1.78 5.44
N ALA A 52 0.30 1.30 4.45
CA ALA A 52 1.48 0.47 4.69
C ALA A 52 2.56 1.24 5.49
N ALA A 53 2.77 2.53 5.17
CA ALA A 53 3.67 3.41 5.91
C ALA A 53 3.21 3.61 7.36
N SER A 54 1.91 3.82 7.59
CA SER A 54 1.34 3.96 8.93
C SER A 54 1.49 2.68 9.76
N ILE A 55 1.21 1.51 9.16
CA ILE A 55 1.39 0.21 9.81
C ILE A 55 2.87 -0.02 10.16
N TYR A 56 3.78 0.33 9.25
CA TYR A 56 5.21 0.21 9.48
C TYR A 56 5.69 1.12 10.61
N PHE A 57 5.22 2.38 10.66
CA PHE A 57 5.59 3.31 11.72
C PHE A 57 5.12 2.85 13.10
N ILE A 58 3.88 2.35 13.19
CA ILE A 58 3.32 1.80 14.43
C ILE A 58 4.05 0.51 14.83
N SER A 59 4.37 -0.33 13.85
CA SER A 59 4.97 -1.65 14.07
C SER A 59 6.50 -1.66 14.04
N GLU A 60 7.16 -0.50 13.88
CA GLU A 60 8.62 -0.40 13.71
C GLU A 60 9.35 -1.10 14.85
N ARG A 61 8.90 -0.87 16.09
CA ARG A 61 9.48 -1.49 17.30
C ARG A 61 9.32 -3.00 17.30
N ALA A 62 8.18 -3.53 16.84
CA ALA A 62 7.94 -4.97 16.76
C ALA A 62 8.76 -5.62 15.64
N LEU A 63 8.85 -4.96 14.47
CA LEU A 63 9.63 -5.43 13.31
C LEU A 63 11.14 -5.42 13.57
N LYS A 64 11.65 -4.46 14.35
CA LYS A 64 13.07 -4.37 14.72
C LYS A 64 13.51 -5.52 15.62
N VAL A 65 12.62 -6.00 16.50
CA VAL A 65 12.86 -7.15 17.39
C VAL A 65 12.83 -8.48 16.64
N PHE A 66 12.11 -8.54 15.51
CA PHE A 66 11.82 -9.79 14.81
C PHE A 66 12.69 -10.09 13.59
N GLY A 67 13.52 -9.13 13.14
CA GLY A 67 14.37 -9.30 11.95
C GLY A 67 13.63 -9.25 10.59
N PHE A 68 12.30 -9.15 10.59
CA PHE A 68 11.47 -9.03 9.37
C PHE A 68 11.43 -7.62 8.75
N ARG A 69 12.19 -6.69 9.31
CA ARG A 69 12.26 -5.30 8.87
C ARG A 69 12.57 -5.17 7.38
N GLY A 70 13.43 -6.03 6.84
CA GLY A 70 13.84 -5.99 5.42
C GLY A 70 12.71 -6.33 4.44
N LEU A 71 11.89 -7.34 4.73
CA LEU A 71 10.77 -7.73 3.87
C LEU A 71 9.67 -6.67 3.85
N PHE A 72 9.34 -6.11 5.02
CA PHE A 72 8.35 -5.04 5.13
C PHE A 72 8.83 -3.73 4.46
N LEU A 73 10.10 -3.35 4.66
CA LEU A 73 10.68 -2.21 3.94
C LEU A 73 10.68 -2.43 2.43
N GLY A 74 11.08 -3.63 1.98
CA GLY A 74 11.08 -3.98 0.57
C GLY A 74 9.69 -3.81 -0.05
N PHE A 75 8.66 -4.33 0.63
CA PHE A 75 7.28 -4.20 0.16
C PHE A 75 6.82 -2.73 0.07
N ILE A 76 7.13 -1.91 1.07
CA ILE A 76 6.81 -0.46 1.07
C ILE A 76 7.56 0.25 -0.07
N ILE A 77 8.83 -0.07 -0.29
CA ILE A 77 9.63 0.52 -1.37
C ILE A 77 9.03 0.14 -2.72
N THR A 78 8.67 -1.13 -2.95
CA THR A 78 8.05 -1.58 -4.20
C THR A 78 6.74 -0.84 -4.46
N ILE A 79 5.86 -0.73 -3.46
CA ILE A 79 4.60 0.02 -3.58
C ILE A 79 4.87 1.50 -3.84
N GLY A 80 5.83 2.09 -3.13
CA GLY A 80 6.21 3.49 -3.31
C GLY A 80 6.68 3.76 -4.73
N ILE A 81 7.54 2.90 -5.30
CA ILE A 81 7.99 3.01 -6.69
C ILE A 81 6.80 2.91 -7.64
N LEU A 82 5.91 1.92 -7.48
CA LEU A 82 4.72 1.80 -8.32
C LEU A 82 3.79 3.01 -8.18
N ALA A 83 3.64 3.58 -6.98
CA ALA A 83 2.80 4.75 -6.73
C ALA A 83 3.36 6.00 -7.40
N ILE A 84 4.69 6.19 -7.33
CA ILE A 84 5.39 7.27 -8.02
C ILE A 84 5.27 7.10 -9.54
N LEU A 85 5.47 5.89 -10.07
CA LEU A 85 5.29 5.61 -11.50
C LEU A 85 3.85 5.91 -11.95
N SER A 86 2.86 5.45 -11.18
CA SER A 86 1.44 5.69 -11.49
C SER A 86 1.11 7.17 -11.48
N ALA A 87 1.63 7.93 -10.50
CA ALA A 87 1.47 9.38 -10.45
C ALA A 87 2.18 10.09 -11.61
N ALA A 88 3.41 9.69 -11.95
CA ALA A 88 4.15 10.24 -13.09
C ALA A 88 3.42 9.98 -14.41
N LEU A 89 2.89 8.77 -14.62
CA LEU A 89 2.07 8.43 -15.78
C LEU A 89 0.76 9.20 -15.82
N PHE A 90 0.10 9.39 -14.67
CA PHE A 90 -1.12 10.16 -14.57
C PHE A 90 -0.89 11.64 -14.93
N VAL A 91 0.17 12.24 -14.38
CA VAL A 91 0.59 13.62 -14.70
C VAL A 91 0.99 13.72 -16.17
N LEU A 92 1.78 12.79 -16.70
CA LEU A 92 2.18 12.79 -18.10
C LEU A 92 0.98 12.67 -19.05
N ARG A 93 -0.01 11.83 -18.73
CA ARG A 93 -1.22 11.69 -19.54
C ARG A 93 -2.11 12.92 -19.48
N HIS A 94 -2.13 13.63 -18.35
CA HIS A 94 -2.97 14.83 -18.19
C HIS A 94 -2.31 16.09 -18.79
N PHE A 95 -1.00 16.24 -18.66
CA PHE A 95 -0.23 17.38 -19.19
C PHE A 95 0.31 17.15 -20.61
N GLY A 96 0.45 15.90 -21.05
CA GLY A 96 0.96 15.53 -22.38
C GLY A 96 -0.06 15.65 -23.52
N THR A 97 -1.35 15.82 -23.21
CA THR A 97 -2.43 16.14 -24.18
C THR A 97 -2.57 17.64 -24.46
N SER A 98 -1.51 18.43 -24.27
CA SER A 98 -1.44 19.85 -24.63
C SER A 98 -0.37 20.13 -25.71
N ILE A 99 -0.15 19.19 -26.63
CA ILE A 99 0.59 19.39 -27.88
C ILE A 99 -0.24 18.82 -29.02
#